data_AF-A0A497MKN1-F1
#
_entry.id   AF-A0A497MKN1-F1
#
_cell.length_a   1.000
_cell.length_b   1.000
_cell.length_c   1.000
_cell.angle_alpha   90.00
_cell.angle_beta   90.00
_cell.angle_gamma   90.00
#
_symmetry.space_group_name_H-M   'P 1'
#
loop_
_entity.id
_entity.type
_entity.pdbx_description
1 polymer ?
#
loop_
_entity_poly.entity_id
_entity_poly.type
_entity_poly.pdbx_seq_one_letter_code
_entity_poly.pdbx_strand_id
1 'polypeptide(L)' 'LGAGKGFRCPKCKYRSREAGKVRLKVERELRPGLYLAAPRAHRHLTKPSERYGREKGEFSILKLEKFWGYGWPPKI' A
#
# COMPACT_ATOMS: atom_id res chain seq x y z
N LEU A 1 -5.69 34.09 -19.47
CA LEU A 1 -6.86 34.96 -19.20
C LEU A 1 -7.24 34.75 -17.73
N GLY A 2 -7.88 35.72 -17.08
CA GLY A 2 -8.27 35.60 -15.66
C GLY A 2 -9.38 34.58 -15.41
N ALA A 3 -9.80 34.44 -14.15
CA ALA A 3 -10.91 33.57 -13.76
C ALA A 3 -12.18 33.90 -14.56
N GLY A 4 -12.89 32.86 -15.05
CA GLY A 4 -14.13 33.01 -15.82
C GLY A 4 -13.99 33.59 -17.24
N LYS A 5 -12.76 33.83 -17.72
CA LYS A 5 -12.52 34.48 -19.03
C LYS A 5 -12.19 33.50 -20.17
N GLY A 6 -12.27 32.19 -19.94
CA GLY A 6 -11.92 31.15 -20.93
C GLY A 6 -10.41 31.01 -21.17
N PHE A 7 -10.04 30.50 -22.34
CA PHE A 7 -8.65 30.13 -22.68
C PHE A 7 -8.13 30.91 -23.89
N ARG A 8 -6.82 31.18 -23.90
CA ARG A 8 -6.11 31.81 -25.03
C ARG A 8 -4.85 31.02 -25.35
N CYS A 9 -4.67 30.69 -26.63
CA CYS A 9 -3.42 30.10 -27.09
C CYS A 9 -2.29 31.16 -27.08
N PRO A 10 -1.15 30.90 -26.42
CA PRO A 10 -0.05 31.86 -26.39
C PRO A 10 0.64 32.03 -27.75
N LYS A 11 0.64 30.98 -28.59
CA LYS A 11 1.27 30.96 -29.93
C LYS A 11 0.41 31.65 -30.99
N CYS A 12 -0.73 31.08 -31.37
CA CYS A 12 -1.58 31.62 -32.46
C CYS A 12 -2.59 32.68 -32.02
N LYS A 13 -2.62 33.03 -30.73
CA LYS A 13 -3.53 34.02 -30.11
C LYS A 13 -5.03 33.70 -30.16
N TYR A 14 -5.44 32.55 -30.68
CA TYR A 14 -6.83 32.06 -30.65
C TYR A 14 -7.43 32.16 -29.23
N ARG A 15 -8.68 32.60 -29.14
CA ARG A 15 -9.42 32.80 -27.88
C ARG A 15 -10.74 32.05 -27.96
N SER A 16 -11.07 31.31 -26.92
CA SER A 16 -12.39 30.71 -26.76
C SER A 16 -12.87 30.86 -25.33
N ARG A 17 -14.10 31.34 -25.18
CA ARG A 17 -14.76 31.55 -23.88
C ARG A 17 -15.38 30.26 -23.34
N GLU A 18 -15.78 29.38 -24.24
CA GLU A 18 -16.39 28.08 -23.96
C GLU A 18 -15.36 26.97 -23.78
N ALA A 19 -14.12 27.18 -24.24
CA ALA A 19 -13.05 26.23 -24.03
C ALA A 19 -12.86 25.94 -22.52
N GLY A 20 -12.60 24.68 -22.21
CA GLY A 20 -12.32 24.17 -20.87
C GLY A 20 -10.97 23.48 -20.79
N LYS A 21 -10.53 23.14 -19.57
CA LYS A 21 -9.40 22.20 -19.41
C LYS A 21 -9.85 20.81 -19.86
N VAL A 22 -9.06 20.18 -20.72
CA VAL A 22 -9.28 18.78 -21.12
C VAL A 22 -8.87 17.88 -19.95
N ARG A 23 -9.80 17.03 -19.47
CA ARG A 23 -9.50 16.01 -18.47
C ARG A 23 -8.99 14.77 -19.19
N LEU A 24 -7.80 14.30 -18.80
CA LEU A 24 -7.19 13.10 -19.38
C LEU A 24 -6.88 12.11 -18.25
N LYS A 25 -7.18 10.83 -18.49
CA LYS A 25 -6.72 9.75 -17.62
C LYS A 25 -5.27 9.45 -18.00
N VAL A 26 -4.36 9.72 -17.08
CA VAL A 26 -2.93 9.43 -17.26
C VAL A 26 -2.65 8.06 -16.66
N GLU A 27 -2.10 7.15 -17.48
CA GLU A 27 -1.65 5.86 -17.01
C GLU A 27 -0.38 6.01 -16.15
N ARG A 28 -0.32 5.26 -15.06
CA ARG A 28 0.84 5.25 -14.16
C ARG A 28 1.62 3.97 -14.38
N GLU A 29 2.94 4.08 -14.41
CA GLU A 29 3.83 2.92 -14.47
C GLU A 29 3.78 2.09 -13.17
N LEU A 30 3.45 2.73 -12.05
CA LEU A 30 3.35 2.07 -10.76
C LEU A 30 2.15 1.13 -10.72
N ARG A 31 2.43 -0.16 -10.49
CA ARG A 31 1.40 -1.19 -10.34
C ARG A 31 0.98 -1.34 -8.88
N PRO A 32 -0.28 -1.67 -8.60
CA PRO A 32 -0.70 -2.10 -7.28
C PRO A 32 0.09 -3.35 -6.83
N GLY A 33 0.53 -3.36 -5.58
CA GLY A 33 1.31 -4.47 -5.02
C GLY A 33 2.04 -4.09 -3.74
N LEU A 34 2.64 -5.09 -3.09
CA LEU A 34 3.51 -4.88 -1.94
C LEU A 34 4.94 -4.63 -2.41
N TYR A 35 5.50 -3.48 -2.06
CA TYR A 35 6.90 -3.14 -2.31
C TYR A 35 7.64 -3.12 -0.98
N LEU A 36 8.64 -3.99 -0.85
CA LEU A 36 9.50 -4.05 0.33
C LEU A 36 10.87 -3.47 -0.02
N ALA A 37 11.53 -2.88 0.98
CA ALA A 37 12.92 -2.47 0.82
C ALA A 37 13.81 -3.68 0.50
N ALA A 38 15.00 -3.44 -0.05
CA ALA A 38 16.00 -4.49 -0.21
C ALA A 38 16.36 -5.10 1.17
N PRO A 39 16.72 -6.40 1.25
CA PRO A 39 16.99 -7.07 2.53
C PRO A 39 17.97 -6.34 3.45
N ARG A 40 19.01 -5.73 2.88
CA ARG A 40 20.02 -4.94 3.60
C ARG A 40 19.47 -3.71 4.34
N ALA A 41 18.28 -3.24 3.95
CA ALA A 41 17.62 -2.06 4.52
C ALA A 41 16.39 -2.42 5.35
N HIS A 42 16.15 -3.71 5.61
CA HIS A 42 15.13 -4.12 6.56
C HIS A 42 15.52 -3.73 7.98
N ARG A 43 14.52 -3.29 8.76
CA ARG A 43 14.68 -3.05 10.19
C ARG A 43 14.38 -4.33 10.95
N HIS A 44 14.80 -4.39 12.21
CA HIS A 44 14.63 -5.57 13.07
C HIS A 44 13.18 -6.05 13.18
N LEU A 45 12.22 -5.13 13.18
CA LEU A 45 10.80 -5.45 13.28
C LEU A 45 10.11 -5.59 11.91
N THR A 46 10.82 -5.31 10.81
CA THR A 46 10.26 -5.48 9.47
C THR A 46 10.12 -6.96 9.17
N LYS A 47 8.89 -7.37 8.86
CA LYS A 47 8.60 -8.73 8.41
C LYS A 47 9.30 -8.99 7.05
N PRO A 48 10.17 -10.01 6.93
CA PRO A 48 10.80 -10.33 5.65
C PRO A 48 9.79 -10.79 4.60
N SER A 49 10.10 -10.53 3.32
CA SER A 49 9.30 -10.94 2.15
C SER A 49 8.92 -12.43 2.20
N GLU A 50 9.87 -13.29 2.57
CA GLU A 50 9.73 -14.74 2.66
C GLU A 50 8.67 -15.21 3.69
N ARG A 51 8.27 -14.36 4.65
CA ARG A 51 7.25 -14.71 5.67
C ARG A 51 5.84 -14.33 5.24
N TYR A 52 5.65 -13.53 4.20
CA TYR A 52 4.31 -13.27 3.66
C TYR A 52 3.75 -14.54 3.02
N GLY A 53 2.49 -14.89 3.32
CA GLY A 53 1.89 -16.19 2.96
C GLY A 53 2.20 -17.33 3.95
N ARG A 54 3.12 -17.13 4.90
CA ARG A 54 3.42 -18.07 6.01
C ARG A 54 3.08 -17.43 7.35
N GLU A 55 1.91 -16.80 7.44
CA GLU A 55 1.42 -16.24 8.70
C GLU A 55 1.29 -17.34 9.74
N LYS A 56 1.55 -17.02 11.02
CA LYS A 56 1.15 -17.95 12.09
C LYS A 56 -0.37 -18.03 12.06
N GLY A 57 -0.91 -19.23 11.93
CA GLY A 57 -2.33 -19.48 12.11
C GLY A 57 -2.76 -19.14 13.53
N GLU A 58 -4.07 -19.09 13.76
CA GLU A 58 -4.62 -18.92 15.10
C GLU A 58 -4.06 -19.99 16.05
N PHE A 59 -3.54 -19.53 17.18
CA PHE A 59 -3.08 -20.41 18.24
C PHE A 59 -4.31 -20.96 18.94
N SER A 60 -4.70 -22.20 18.63
CA SER A 60 -5.80 -22.86 19.34
C SER A 60 -5.39 -23.12 20.79
N ILE A 61 -6.19 -22.66 21.74
CA ILE A 61 -5.98 -22.86 23.17
C ILE A 61 -5.86 -24.37 23.50
N LEU A 62 -6.53 -25.23 22.71
CA LEU A 62 -6.45 -26.69 22.77
C LEU A 62 -5.04 -27.28 22.59
N LYS A 63 -4.07 -26.49 22.10
CA LYS A 63 -2.67 -26.92 21.92
C LYS A 63 -1.79 -26.67 23.16
N LEU A 64 -2.26 -25.89 24.13
CA LEU A 64 -1.53 -25.62 25.39
C LEU A 64 -1.38 -26.88 26.25
N GLU A 65 -2.37 -27.76 26.28
CA GLU A 65 -2.30 -29.04 27.02
C GLU A 65 -1.15 -29.95 26.54
N LYS A 66 -0.71 -29.76 25.29
CA LYS A 66 0.39 -30.51 24.66
C LYS A 66 1.69 -29.71 24.59
N PHE A 67 1.72 -28.51 25.16
CA PHE A 67 2.89 -27.63 25.18
C PHE A 67 3.71 -27.95 26.43
N TRP A 68 4.89 -28.54 26.23
CA TRP A 68 5.78 -29.13 27.24
C TRP A 68 6.46 -28.12 28.19
N GLY A 69 5.75 -27.05 28.59
CA GLY A 69 6.25 -26.07 29.55
C GLY A 69 6.04 -26.53 30.99
N TYR A 70 4.80 -26.85 31.38
CA TYR A 70 4.42 -27.44 32.65
C TYR A 70 3.03 -28.07 32.44
N GLY A 71 2.90 -29.40 32.58
CA GLY A 71 1.62 -30.08 32.41
C GLY A 71 0.52 -29.47 33.29
N TRP A 72 -0.70 -29.35 32.75
CA TRP A 72 -1.88 -28.89 33.48
C TRP A 72 -2.71 -30.10 33.97
N PRO A 73 -3.20 -30.12 35.23
CA PRO A 73 -3.05 -29.10 36.24
C PRO A 73 -1.71 -29.23 36.99
N PRO A 74 -1.11 -28.10 37.41
CA PRO A 74 0.01 -28.14 38.35
C PRO A 74 -0.47 -28.77 39.66
N LYS A 75 0.12 -29.92 40.03
CA LYS A 75 -0.08 -30.53 41.34
C LYS A 75 0.57 -29.61 42.38
N ILE A 76 -0.25 -28.81 43.06
CA ILE A 76 0.09 -28.24 44.36
C ILE A 76 0.17 -29.41 45.35
#